data_AF-A0A6I8TZ05-F1
#
_entry.id   AF-A0A6I8TZ05-F1
#
_cell.length_a   1.000
_cell.length_b   1.000
_cell.length_c   1.000
_cell.angle_alpha   90.00
_cell.angle_beta   90.00
_cell.angle_gamma   90.00
#
_symmetry.space_group_name_H-M   'P 1'
#
loop_
_entity.id
_entity.type
_entity.pdbx_description
1 polymer ?
#
loop_
_entity_poly.entity_id
_entity_poly.type
_entity_poly.pdbx_seq_one_letter_code
_entity_poly.pdbx_strand_id
1 'polypeptide(L)'
;MWHEVQLAKEENRRELVLSGAAIRKRFDENDGNLDETVYQLSALNLLDINDTPLKDISPKIAQLEHLQSLILFRNQISSVPGEIGKLAALKVLDLSGNRIEQLPSELGQLKALTTINLSGNKLKQVDLSQLEWLTVCNLSSNQLEEFPVLPCGKETQHLAEVNLEKNQIKEIPATLINQASLKTLNVADNKIELVPQFLVKCAKLKEINLKDNPLKDKRLKKLVEQCRSKQVLDYVEKNGYVAPKSEAENNIENSLVNADPTPEEVDVRQRITIIKAPEDTRKISFTPEAKSLRPHMAHCIVRNFNVGNMKKFLQLQNDLHDNECAKRELATIATHDLSKIKGNVRYRADLAEQIEITPLGGKAKTTAAKYYDGLKQQAEIIRKEKKRNTYSGVYKFINLLEGKVFVFFDDEEKVISLPPLTNCDETKISPDTKDMLLEVTSSASLDVCHKVIMALIKKMLLMDVQVSRAHPEGKKKGKGKTSTTVVTYDKSTEMVIEQVRVYDAEGNFHSVFPGKGDLAFPEEEKIDIELK
;
A
#
# COMPACT_ATOMS: atom_id res chain seq x y z
N MET A 1 1.00 -36.74 -26.80
CA MET A 1 1.31 -35.31 -26.85
C MET A 1 0.03 -34.56 -27.19
N TRP A 2 -0.51 -33.85 -26.20
CA TRP A 2 -1.65 -32.98 -26.40
C TRP A 2 -1.26 -31.77 -27.27
N HIS A 3 -2.16 -31.33 -28.14
CA HIS A 3 -1.89 -30.28 -29.13
C HIS A 3 -1.45 -28.95 -28.50
N GLU A 4 -2.03 -28.58 -27.36
CA GLU A 4 -1.72 -27.35 -26.62
C GLU A 4 -0.31 -27.40 -26.01
N VAL A 5 0.14 -28.59 -25.61
CA VAL A 5 1.49 -28.84 -25.08
C VAL A 5 2.51 -28.76 -26.21
N GLN A 6 2.17 -29.30 -27.39
CA GLN A 6 3.00 -29.18 -28.58
C GLN A 6 3.15 -27.72 -29.02
N LEU A 7 2.05 -26.97 -29.10
CA LEU A 7 2.08 -25.53 -29.41
C LEU A 7 2.90 -24.74 -28.40
N ALA A 8 2.73 -25.01 -27.10
CA ALA A 8 3.53 -24.35 -26.06
C ALA A 8 5.03 -24.61 -26.24
N LYS A 9 5.40 -25.82 -26.68
CA LYS A 9 6.79 -26.19 -26.99
C LYS A 9 7.32 -25.51 -28.25
N GLU A 10 6.56 -25.54 -29.34
CA GLU A 10 6.96 -24.98 -30.65
C GLU A 10 7.09 -23.45 -30.60
N GLU A 11 6.17 -22.79 -29.89
CA GLU A 11 6.14 -21.33 -29.75
C GLU A 11 6.91 -20.81 -28.52
N ASN A 12 7.55 -21.69 -27.75
CA ASN A 12 8.28 -21.36 -26.52
C ASN A 12 7.45 -20.50 -25.54
N ARG A 13 6.20 -20.89 -25.31
CA ARG A 13 5.29 -20.18 -24.41
C ARG A 13 5.73 -20.37 -22.96
N ARG A 14 5.55 -19.32 -22.16
CA ARG A 14 5.83 -19.34 -20.71
C ARG A 14 4.59 -19.68 -19.87
N GLU A 15 3.45 -19.87 -20.50
CA GLU A 15 2.17 -20.10 -19.84
C GLU A 15 1.44 -21.24 -20.55
N LEU A 16 0.88 -22.14 -19.75
CA LEU A 16 0.09 -23.26 -20.23
C LEU A 16 -1.16 -23.36 -19.38
N VAL A 17 -2.31 -23.16 -20.03
CA VAL A 17 -3.64 -23.26 -19.42
C VAL A 17 -4.36 -24.44 -20.05
N LEU A 18 -4.74 -25.41 -19.24
CA LEU A 18 -5.42 -26.64 -19.63
C LEU A 18 -6.78 -26.68 -18.93
N SER A 19 -7.80 -26.17 -19.60
CA SER A 19 -9.17 -26.13 -19.09
C SER A 19 -10.22 -26.44 -20.16
N GLY A 20 -11.44 -26.71 -19.73
CA GLY A 20 -12.59 -26.96 -20.61
C GLY A 20 -12.89 -28.43 -20.91
N ALA A 21 -14.05 -28.67 -21.53
CA ALA A 21 -14.62 -30.01 -21.70
C ALA A 21 -13.75 -30.94 -22.55
N ALA A 22 -13.05 -30.42 -23.56
CA ALA A 22 -12.17 -31.21 -24.42
C ALA A 22 -10.93 -31.72 -23.67
N ILE A 23 -10.31 -30.87 -22.86
CA ILE A 23 -9.16 -31.23 -22.02
C ILE A 23 -9.59 -32.22 -20.93
N ARG A 24 -10.74 -31.98 -20.29
CA ARG A 24 -11.32 -32.91 -19.31
C ARG A 24 -11.50 -34.32 -19.87
N LYS A 25 -12.03 -34.46 -21.10
CA LYS A 25 -12.17 -35.75 -21.78
C LYS A 25 -10.83 -36.45 -21.98
N ARG A 26 -9.75 -35.71 -22.26
CA ARG A 26 -8.40 -36.28 -22.41
C ARG A 26 -7.82 -36.74 -21.08
N PHE A 27 -8.11 -36.04 -19.98
CA PHE A 27 -7.76 -36.54 -18.65
C PHE A 27 -8.55 -37.82 -18.32
N ASP A 28 -9.85 -37.88 -18.64
CA ASP A 28 -10.63 -39.12 -18.45
C ASP A 28 -10.05 -40.30 -19.27
N GLU A 29 -9.59 -40.03 -20.50
CA GLU A 29 -8.93 -41.02 -21.37
C GLU A 29 -7.51 -41.40 -20.88
N ASN A 30 -6.81 -40.49 -20.19
CA ASN A 30 -5.46 -40.69 -19.65
C ASN A 30 -5.46 -41.08 -18.15
N ASP A 31 -6.55 -41.70 -17.68
CA ASP A 31 -6.75 -42.17 -16.31
C ASP A 31 -6.54 -41.08 -15.22
N GLY A 32 -6.81 -39.83 -15.57
CA GLY A 32 -6.64 -38.67 -14.69
C GLY A 32 -5.19 -38.24 -14.52
N ASN A 33 -4.29 -38.63 -15.42
CA ASN A 33 -2.89 -38.19 -15.41
C ASN A 33 -2.65 -37.07 -16.44
N LEU A 34 -1.68 -36.22 -16.15
CA LEU A 34 -1.17 -35.22 -17.09
C LEU A 34 -0.27 -35.89 -18.15
N ASP A 35 -0.25 -35.36 -19.37
CA ASP A 35 0.68 -35.79 -20.40
C ASP A 35 2.13 -35.51 -19.93
N GLU A 36 2.98 -36.54 -19.91
CA GLU A 36 4.36 -36.41 -19.42
C GLU A 36 5.20 -35.39 -20.21
N THR A 37 4.80 -35.09 -21.45
CA THR A 37 5.47 -34.10 -22.29
C THR A 37 5.39 -32.68 -21.73
N VAL A 38 4.42 -32.39 -20.84
CA VAL A 38 4.32 -31.09 -20.15
C VAL A 38 5.56 -30.82 -19.29
N TYR A 39 6.12 -31.85 -18.64
CA TYR A 39 7.29 -31.71 -17.78
C TYR A 39 8.58 -31.37 -18.54
N GLN A 40 8.57 -31.48 -19.87
CA GLN A 40 9.69 -31.07 -20.74
C GLN A 40 9.68 -29.57 -21.06
N LEU A 41 8.64 -28.83 -20.66
CA LEU A 41 8.51 -27.39 -20.91
C LEU A 41 9.28 -26.57 -19.85
N SER A 42 10.61 -26.63 -19.87
CA SER A 42 11.44 -25.99 -18.84
C SER A 42 11.30 -24.47 -18.75
N ALA A 43 10.85 -23.80 -19.81
CA ALA A 43 10.64 -22.35 -19.84
C ALA A 43 9.31 -21.87 -19.21
N LEU A 44 8.50 -22.78 -18.68
CA LEU A 44 7.17 -22.48 -18.17
C LEU A 44 7.22 -21.71 -16.84
N ASN A 45 6.55 -20.56 -16.80
CA ASN A 45 6.35 -19.74 -15.60
C ASN A 45 4.99 -20.02 -14.94
N LEU A 46 3.95 -20.34 -15.74
CA LEU A 46 2.60 -20.60 -15.25
C LEU A 46 2.06 -21.92 -15.81
N LEU A 47 1.61 -22.79 -14.90
CA LEU A 47 0.86 -23.99 -15.22
C LEU A 47 -0.49 -23.92 -14.52
N ASP A 48 -1.55 -23.79 -15.33
CA ASP A 48 -2.93 -23.75 -14.87
C ASP A 48 -3.67 -24.98 -15.43
N ILE A 49 -4.16 -25.83 -14.54
CA ILE A 49 -4.95 -27.01 -14.87
C ILE A 49 -6.17 -27.01 -13.94
N ASN A 50 -7.25 -26.39 -14.39
CA ASN A 50 -8.43 -26.16 -13.57
C ASN A 50 -9.66 -26.94 -14.06
N ASP A 51 -10.48 -27.38 -13.11
CA ASP A 51 -11.74 -28.12 -13.36
C ASP A 51 -11.53 -29.41 -14.18
N THR A 52 -10.46 -30.17 -13.90
CA THR A 52 -10.16 -31.44 -14.58
C THR A 52 -10.12 -32.62 -13.61
N PRO A 53 -10.20 -33.89 -14.07
CA PRO A 53 -10.15 -35.06 -13.20
C PRO A 53 -8.70 -35.48 -12.88
N LEU A 54 -7.75 -34.55 -12.77
CA LEU A 54 -6.36 -34.82 -12.42
C LEU A 54 -6.27 -35.48 -11.03
N LYS A 55 -5.71 -36.70 -10.95
CA LYS A 55 -5.68 -37.51 -9.73
C LYS A 55 -4.43 -37.33 -8.87
N ASP A 56 -3.28 -37.10 -9.52
CA ASP A 56 -1.99 -36.99 -8.85
C ASP A 56 -1.07 -36.00 -9.56
N ILE A 57 -0.19 -35.36 -8.79
CA ILE A 57 0.89 -34.53 -9.33
C ILE A 57 2.11 -35.45 -9.50
N SER A 58 2.60 -35.60 -10.74
CA SER A 58 3.82 -36.39 -10.97
C SER A 58 5.03 -35.75 -10.28
N PRO A 59 5.95 -36.54 -9.69
CA PRO A 59 7.26 -36.06 -9.22
C PRO A 59 8.07 -35.30 -10.28
N LYS A 60 7.79 -35.55 -11.57
CA LYS A 60 8.40 -34.85 -12.71
C LYS A 60 8.05 -33.36 -12.74
N ILE A 61 7.11 -32.87 -11.93
CA ILE A 61 6.82 -31.44 -11.79
C ILE A 61 8.07 -30.63 -11.44
N ALA A 62 9.03 -31.23 -10.71
CA ALA A 62 10.31 -30.59 -10.38
C ALA A 62 11.18 -30.24 -11.59
N GLN A 63 10.90 -30.75 -12.79
CA GLN A 63 11.60 -30.38 -14.01
C GLN A 63 11.22 -28.96 -14.51
N LEU A 64 10.12 -28.41 -14.02
CA LEU A 64 9.66 -27.05 -14.33
C LEU A 64 10.32 -26.02 -13.41
N GLU A 65 11.66 -25.94 -13.44
CA GLU A 65 12.47 -25.17 -12.47
C GLU A 65 12.14 -23.66 -12.43
N HIS A 66 11.59 -23.12 -13.52
CA HIS A 66 11.21 -21.70 -13.63
C HIS A 66 9.75 -21.41 -13.28
N LEU A 67 9.00 -22.41 -12.82
CA LEU A 67 7.58 -22.24 -12.51
C LEU A 67 7.39 -21.27 -11.34
N GLN A 68 6.64 -20.21 -11.58
CA GLN A 68 6.30 -19.17 -10.60
C GLN A 68 4.87 -19.32 -10.07
N SER A 69 3.97 -19.89 -10.87
CA SER A 69 2.57 -20.10 -10.50
C SER A 69 2.11 -21.50 -10.91
N LEU A 70 1.66 -22.27 -9.93
CA LEU A 70 1.05 -23.59 -10.13
C LEU A 70 -0.40 -23.54 -9.62
N ILE A 71 -1.35 -23.63 -10.54
CA ILE A 71 -2.78 -23.51 -10.27
C ILE A 71 -3.45 -24.81 -10.67
N LEU A 72 -3.90 -25.59 -9.68
CA LEU A 72 -4.53 -26.90 -9.86
C LEU A 72 -5.88 -26.94 -9.12
N PHE A 73 -6.71 -25.91 -9.29
CA PHE A 73 -7.99 -25.77 -8.62
C PHE A 73 -9.05 -26.73 -9.17
N ARG A 74 -9.86 -27.31 -8.27
CA ARG A 74 -10.97 -28.25 -8.57
C ARG A 74 -10.52 -29.45 -9.39
N ASN A 75 -9.52 -30.17 -8.88
CA ASN A 75 -9.14 -31.47 -9.41
C ASN A 75 -9.48 -32.61 -8.43
N GLN A 76 -8.92 -33.79 -8.63
CA GLN A 76 -9.10 -34.97 -7.78
C GLN A 76 -7.81 -35.35 -7.06
N ILE A 77 -6.89 -34.40 -6.88
CA ILE A 77 -5.55 -34.63 -6.35
C ILE A 77 -5.64 -35.17 -4.93
N SER A 78 -5.08 -36.35 -4.70
CA SER A 78 -5.09 -37.00 -3.38
C SER A 78 -3.79 -36.83 -2.60
N SER A 79 -2.69 -36.66 -3.32
CA SER A 79 -1.35 -36.54 -2.75
C SER A 79 -0.51 -35.47 -3.47
N VAL A 80 0.39 -34.84 -2.74
CA VAL A 80 1.37 -33.89 -3.28
C VAL A 80 2.76 -34.51 -3.13
N PRO A 81 3.54 -34.68 -4.22
CA PRO A 81 4.87 -35.28 -4.15
C PRO A 81 5.85 -34.34 -3.43
N GLY A 82 6.81 -34.90 -2.70
CA GLY A 82 7.85 -34.12 -2.02
C GLY A 82 8.73 -33.31 -2.99
N GLU A 83 8.82 -33.75 -4.24
CA GLU A 83 9.52 -33.05 -5.32
C GLU A 83 8.96 -31.65 -5.61
N ILE A 84 7.74 -31.32 -5.17
CA ILE A 84 7.21 -29.94 -5.27
C ILE A 84 8.15 -28.93 -4.59
N GLY A 85 8.85 -29.33 -3.53
CA GLY A 85 9.80 -28.49 -2.80
C GLY A 85 11.00 -28.01 -3.64
N LYS A 86 11.27 -28.65 -4.79
CA LYS A 86 12.36 -28.26 -5.71
C LYS A 86 12.03 -27.03 -6.56
N LEU A 87 10.77 -26.58 -6.59
CA LEU A 87 10.33 -25.44 -7.37
C LEU A 87 10.72 -24.11 -6.69
N ALA A 88 12.01 -23.79 -6.68
CA ALA A 88 12.55 -22.65 -5.92
C ALA A 88 12.00 -21.27 -6.35
N ALA A 89 11.50 -21.15 -7.59
CA ALA A 89 10.91 -19.92 -8.12
C ALA A 89 9.40 -19.77 -7.84
N LEU A 90 8.75 -20.78 -7.24
CA LEU A 90 7.31 -20.81 -7.06
C LEU A 90 6.85 -19.78 -6.04
N LYS A 91 5.99 -18.85 -6.48
CA LYS A 91 5.42 -17.76 -5.68
C LYS A 91 3.98 -18.00 -5.28
N VAL A 92 3.23 -18.69 -6.14
CA VAL A 92 1.80 -18.97 -5.95
C VAL A 92 1.54 -20.45 -6.16
N LEU A 93 0.92 -21.07 -5.16
CA LEU A 93 0.46 -22.46 -5.20
C LEU A 93 -1.02 -22.52 -4.85
N ASP A 94 -1.85 -22.88 -5.83
CA ASP A 94 -3.27 -23.15 -5.63
C ASP A 94 -3.58 -24.62 -5.86
N LEU A 95 -3.95 -25.33 -4.79
CA LEU A 95 -4.42 -26.71 -4.81
C LEU A 95 -5.84 -26.80 -4.24
N SER A 96 -6.63 -25.74 -4.32
CA SER A 96 -7.96 -25.71 -3.73
C SER A 96 -8.97 -26.62 -4.45
N GLY A 97 -9.97 -27.12 -3.72
CA GLY A 97 -11.00 -28.01 -4.26
C GLY A 97 -10.49 -29.39 -4.67
N ASN A 98 -9.48 -29.92 -3.98
CA ASN A 98 -8.91 -31.25 -4.22
C ASN A 98 -9.29 -32.24 -3.09
N ARG A 99 -8.59 -33.38 -3.00
CA ARG A 99 -8.83 -34.45 -2.01
C ARG A 99 -7.59 -34.70 -1.15
N ILE A 100 -6.75 -33.69 -0.96
CA ILE A 100 -5.46 -33.82 -0.28
C ILE A 100 -5.68 -34.05 1.21
N GLU A 101 -5.06 -35.10 1.75
CA GLU A 101 -5.16 -35.46 3.18
C GLU A 101 -3.92 -35.02 3.99
N GLN A 102 -2.75 -34.95 3.34
CA GLN A 102 -1.48 -34.56 3.95
C GLN A 102 -0.62 -33.78 2.97
N LEU A 103 0.25 -32.91 3.50
CA LEU A 103 1.27 -32.19 2.73
C LEU A 103 2.65 -32.82 3.00
N PRO A 104 3.54 -32.90 1.99
CA PRO A 104 4.90 -33.35 2.19
C PRO A 104 5.70 -32.35 3.04
N SER A 105 6.67 -32.84 3.82
CA SER A 105 7.51 -31.97 4.64
C SER A 105 8.41 -31.04 3.80
N GLU A 106 8.72 -31.48 2.58
CA GLU A 106 9.47 -30.78 1.56
C GLU A 106 8.75 -29.52 1.05
N LEU A 107 7.44 -29.35 1.31
CA LEU A 107 6.73 -28.12 0.98
C LEU A 107 7.42 -26.89 1.61
N GLY A 108 8.02 -27.05 2.79
CA GLY A 108 8.80 -26.01 3.46
C GLY A 108 10.06 -25.52 2.72
N GLN A 109 10.47 -26.20 1.64
CA GLN A 109 11.61 -25.81 0.81
C GLN A 109 11.25 -24.71 -0.21
N LEU A 110 9.96 -24.40 -0.38
CA LEU A 110 9.48 -23.34 -1.28
C LEU A 110 9.73 -21.94 -0.70
N LYS A 111 10.98 -21.48 -0.77
CA LYS A 111 11.42 -20.21 -0.15
C LYS A 111 10.86 -18.95 -0.80
N ALA A 112 10.41 -19.01 -2.06
CA ALA A 112 9.80 -17.87 -2.74
C ALA A 112 8.26 -17.81 -2.60
N LEU A 113 7.65 -18.77 -1.90
CA LEU A 113 6.19 -18.90 -1.86
C LEU A 113 5.58 -17.78 -1.01
N THR A 114 4.71 -16.99 -1.64
CA THR A 114 4.00 -15.87 -0.99
C THR A 114 2.53 -16.21 -0.76
N THR A 115 1.92 -16.96 -1.67
CA THR A 115 0.49 -17.30 -1.60
C THR A 115 0.30 -18.80 -1.69
N ILE A 116 -0.42 -19.36 -0.70
CA ILE A 116 -0.85 -20.75 -0.71
C ILE A 116 -2.36 -20.85 -0.52
N ASN A 117 -3.04 -21.57 -1.42
CA ASN A 117 -4.45 -21.87 -1.32
C ASN A 117 -4.67 -23.39 -1.33
N LEU A 118 -5.05 -23.94 -0.19
CA LEU A 118 -5.39 -25.36 0.00
C LEU A 118 -6.85 -25.51 0.44
N SER A 119 -7.70 -24.52 0.16
CA SER A 119 -9.10 -24.57 0.58
C SER A 119 -9.86 -25.72 -0.06
N GLY A 120 -10.86 -26.29 0.63
CA GLY A 120 -11.68 -27.38 0.07
C GLY A 120 -10.92 -28.68 -0.14
N ASN A 121 -10.11 -29.08 0.84
CA ASN A 121 -9.37 -30.35 0.87
C ASN A 121 -9.78 -31.19 2.09
N LYS A 122 -9.02 -32.23 2.43
CA LYS A 122 -9.26 -33.13 3.56
C LYS A 122 -8.13 -33.09 4.60
N LEU A 123 -7.42 -31.95 4.70
CA LEU A 123 -6.28 -31.79 5.57
C LEU A 123 -6.71 -31.86 7.04
N LYS A 124 -6.03 -32.68 7.84
CA LYS A 124 -6.26 -32.79 9.29
C LYS A 124 -5.26 -31.99 10.12
N GLN A 125 -4.04 -31.84 9.61
CA GLN A 125 -2.96 -31.07 10.21
C GLN A 125 -2.12 -30.42 9.10
N VAL A 126 -1.57 -29.25 9.40
CA VAL A 126 -0.77 -28.47 8.46
C VAL A 126 0.35 -27.76 9.23
N ASP A 127 1.58 -27.93 8.75
CA ASP A 127 2.77 -27.21 9.22
C ASP A 127 3.32 -26.36 8.07
N LEU A 128 3.29 -25.04 8.26
CA LEU A 128 3.82 -24.04 7.33
C LEU A 128 5.01 -23.29 7.93
N SER A 129 5.59 -23.78 9.04
CA SER A 129 6.64 -23.07 9.80
C SER A 129 7.85 -22.66 8.97
N GLN A 130 8.16 -23.41 7.91
CA GLN A 130 9.33 -23.23 7.06
C GLN A 130 9.11 -22.30 5.85
N LEU A 131 7.87 -21.82 5.62
CA LEU A 131 7.50 -20.94 4.52
C LEU A 131 7.71 -19.46 4.89
N GLU A 132 8.96 -19.01 4.80
CA GLU A 132 9.44 -17.74 5.34
C GLU A 132 8.80 -16.48 4.72
N TRP A 133 8.37 -16.55 3.46
CA TRP A 133 7.85 -15.42 2.69
C TRP A 133 6.32 -15.45 2.52
N LEU A 134 5.63 -16.36 3.22
CA LEU A 134 4.19 -16.54 3.07
C LEU A 134 3.44 -15.30 3.59
N THR A 135 2.64 -14.68 2.71
CA THR A 135 1.79 -13.52 3.00
C THR A 135 0.33 -13.91 3.15
N VAL A 136 -0.15 -14.84 2.33
CA VAL A 136 -1.56 -15.23 2.27
C VAL A 136 -1.66 -16.76 2.34
N CYS A 137 -2.48 -17.23 3.28
CA CYS A 137 -2.75 -18.64 3.47
C CYS A 137 -4.25 -18.90 3.57
N ASN A 138 -4.78 -19.68 2.63
CA ASN A 138 -6.17 -20.12 2.66
C ASN A 138 -6.25 -21.65 2.87
N LEU A 139 -6.72 -22.04 4.05
CA LEU A 139 -6.92 -23.42 4.51
C LEU A 139 -8.42 -23.70 4.79
N SER A 140 -9.33 -22.87 4.29
CA SER A 140 -10.75 -23.01 4.56
C SER A 140 -11.35 -24.32 4.02
N SER A 141 -12.45 -24.78 4.59
CA SER A 141 -13.14 -26.01 4.16
C SER A 141 -12.22 -27.24 4.16
N ASN A 142 -11.57 -27.49 5.29
CA ASN A 142 -10.72 -28.66 5.55
C ASN A 142 -11.21 -29.43 6.79
N GLN A 143 -10.40 -30.35 7.32
CA GLN A 143 -10.71 -31.16 8.49
C GLN A 143 -9.75 -30.86 9.65
N LEU A 144 -9.23 -29.63 9.75
CA LEU A 144 -8.24 -29.26 10.77
C LEU A 144 -8.87 -29.29 12.17
N GLU A 145 -8.39 -30.17 13.04
CA GLU A 145 -8.81 -30.23 14.45
C GLU A 145 -8.02 -29.26 15.34
N GLU A 146 -6.79 -28.96 14.94
CA GLU A 146 -5.85 -28.07 15.61
C GLU A 146 -5.51 -26.87 14.71
N PHE A 147 -5.10 -25.77 15.32
CA PHE A 147 -4.65 -24.59 14.59
C PHE A 147 -3.31 -24.90 13.89
N PRO A 148 -3.12 -24.52 12.60
CA PRO A 148 -1.90 -24.85 11.87
C PRO A 148 -0.67 -24.17 12.45
N VAL A 149 0.50 -24.79 12.29
CA VAL A 149 1.77 -24.17 12.68
C VAL A 149 2.15 -23.13 11.63
N LEU A 150 2.16 -21.85 12.01
CA LEU A 150 2.48 -20.73 11.13
C LEU A 150 3.98 -20.36 11.19
N PRO A 151 4.56 -19.77 10.12
CA PRO A 151 5.94 -19.30 10.13
C PRO A 151 6.23 -18.29 11.23
N CYS A 152 7.24 -18.53 12.08
CA CYS A 152 7.64 -17.61 13.16
C CYS A 152 9.16 -17.46 13.27
N GLY A 153 9.75 -16.58 12.45
CA GLY A 153 11.18 -16.26 12.42
C GLY A 153 11.45 -14.74 12.44
N LYS A 154 12.71 -14.36 12.70
CA LYS A 154 13.14 -12.93 12.78
C LYS A 154 12.94 -12.16 11.47
N GLU A 155 12.86 -12.86 10.34
CA GLU A 155 12.67 -12.30 8.99
C GLU A 155 11.27 -12.57 8.42
N THR A 156 10.42 -13.41 9.06
CA THR A 156 9.20 -13.97 8.45
C THR A 156 7.90 -13.27 8.90
N GLN A 157 7.89 -11.95 8.96
CA GLN A 157 6.71 -11.18 9.39
C GLN A 157 5.89 -10.69 8.19
N HIS A 158 5.65 -11.58 7.22
CA HIS A 158 4.92 -11.27 5.99
C HIS A 158 3.48 -11.76 6.01
N LEU A 159 3.14 -12.74 6.85
CA LEU A 159 1.81 -13.34 6.91
C LEU A 159 0.77 -12.30 7.32
N ALA A 160 -0.08 -11.93 6.38
CA ALA A 160 -1.10 -10.90 6.50
C ALA A 160 -2.51 -11.51 6.56
N GLU A 161 -2.75 -12.62 5.87
CA GLU A 161 -4.10 -13.18 5.77
C GLU A 161 -4.09 -14.68 6.02
N VAL A 162 -4.90 -15.12 6.99
CA VAL A 162 -5.11 -16.52 7.32
C VAL A 162 -6.59 -16.83 7.31
N ASN A 163 -7.00 -17.68 6.38
CA ASN A 163 -8.36 -18.18 6.30
C ASN A 163 -8.43 -19.65 6.70
N LEU A 164 -9.15 -19.94 7.78
CA LEU A 164 -9.39 -21.24 8.41
C LEU A 164 -10.88 -21.55 8.53
N GLU A 165 -11.74 -20.83 7.80
CA GLU A 165 -13.20 -21.05 7.83
C GLU A 165 -13.56 -22.52 7.55
N LYS A 166 -14.64 -23.05 8.13
CA LYS A 166 -15.13 -24.43 7.86
C LYS A 166 -14.07 -25.48 8.16
N ASN A 167 -13.64 -25.53 9.40
CA ASN A 167 -12.72 -26.54 9.93
C ASN A 167 -13.27 -27.11 11.26
N GLN A 168 -12.45 -27.85 12.00
CA GLN A 168 -12.82 -28.45 13.29
C GLN A 168 -11.99 -27.90 14.46
N ILE A 169 -11.43 -26.69 14.30
CA ILE A 169 -10.49 -26.08 15.25
C ILE A 169 -11.21 -25.77 16.57
N LYS A 170 -10.64 -26.22 17.68
CA LYS A 170 -11.20 -26.04 19.03
C LYS A 170 -10.67 -24.81 19.75
N GLU A 171 -9.41 -24.45 19.50
CA GLU A 171 -8.73 -23.38 20.21
C GLU A 171 -7.81 -22.58 19.28
N ILE A 172 -7.61 -21.32 19.64
CA ILE A 172 -6.64 -20.44 18.97
C ILE A 172 -5.40 -20.38 19.87
N PRO A 173 -4.19 -20.70 19.37
CA PRO A 173 -2.99 -20.81 20.17
C PRO A 173 -2.36 -19.45 20.49
N ALA A 174 -1.64 -19.36 21.61
CA ALA A 174 -0.91 -18.15 22.02
C ALA A 174 0.24 -17.77 21.06
N THR A 175 0.76 -18.75 20.31
CA THR A 175 1.81 -18.55 19.30
C THR A 175 1.37 -17.61 18.18
N LEU A 176 0.06 -17.38 18.00
CA LEU A 176 -0.46 -16.42 17.02
C LEU A 176 -0.01 -14.98 17.29
N ILE A 177 0.33 -14.63 18.55
CA ILE A 177 0.87 -13.31 18.92
C ILE A 177 2.17 -13.00 18.16
N ASN A 178 2.93 -14.03 17.76
CA ASN A 178 4.17 -13.85 17.01
C ASN A 178 3.95 -13.36 15.58
N GLN A 179 2.70 -13.37 15.08
CA GLN A 179 2.34 -12.90 13.75
C GLN A 179 2.08 -11.39 13.73
N ALA A 180 3.16 -10.60 13.82
CA ALA A 180 3.09 -9.14 13.91
C ALA A 180 2.47 -8.45 12.68
N SER A 181 2.32 -9.16 11.56
CA SER A 181 1.72 -8.63 10.33
C SER A 181 0.34 -9.17 9.99
N LEU A 182 -0.22 -10.09 10.79
CA LEU A 182 -1.51 -10.73 10.52
C LEU A 182 -2.64 -9.70 10.61
N LYS A 183 -3.28 -9.43 9.47
CA LYS A 183 -4.40 -8.49 9.26
C LYS A 183 -5.77 -9.13 9.37
N THR A 184 -5.91 -10.30 8.77
CA THR A 184 -7.18 -10.98 8.64
C THR A 184 -7.06 -12.40 9.15
N LEU A 185 -7.88 -12.74 10.14
CA LEU A 185 -8.05 -14.09 10.66
C LEU A 185 -9.50 -14.50 10.49
N ASN A 186 -9.77 -15.32 9.48
CA ASN A 186 -11.07 -15.95 9.35
C ASN A 186 -11.03 -17.34 10.00
N VAL A 187 -11.77 -17.53 11.08
CA VAL A 187 -11.93 -18.81 11.79
C VAL A 187 -13.41 -19.16 11.95
N ALA A 188 -14.25 -18.70 11.01
CA ALA A 188 -15.68 -18.98 11.03
C ALA A 188 -15.97 -20.48 10.84
N ASP A 189 -17.14 -20.93 11.28
CA ASP A 189 -17.61 -22.32 11.15
C ASP A 189 -16.54 -23.34 11.63
N ASN A 190 -16.18 -23.19 12.91
CA ASN A 190 -15.23 -24.04 13.60
C ASN A 190 -15.84 -24.53 14.94
N LYS A 191 -15.03 -25.12 15.82
CA LYS A 191 -15.44 -25.61 17.15
C LYS A 191 -14.90 -24.77 18.30
N ILE A 192 -14.66 -23.48 18.05
CA ILE A 192 -14.10 -22.55 19.04
C ILE A 192 -15.16 -22.18 20.07
N GLU A 193 -14.94 -22.57 21.33
CA GLU A 193 -15.84 -22.24 22.44
C GLU A 193 -15.44 -20.96 23.17
N LEU A 194 -14.13 -20.72 23.27
CA LEU A 194 -13.52 -19.66 24.05
C LEU A 194 -12.55 -18.89 23.15
N VAL A 195 -12.66 -17.57 23.19
CA VAL A 195 -11.81 -16.67 22.41
C VAL A 195 -10.80 -16.04 23.37
N PRO A 196 -9.50 -16.30 23.19
CA PRO A 196 -8.50 -15.84 24.15
C PRO A 196 -8.29 -14.33 24.09
N GLN A 197 -8.05 -13.71 25.25
CA GLN A 197 -7.84 -12.26 25.36
C GLN A 197 -6.58 -11.80 24.61
N PHE A 198 -5.57 -12.67 24.47
CA PHE A 198 -4.31 -12.32 23.81
C PHE A 198 -4.45 -12.05 22.30
N LEU A 199 -5.58 -12.37 21.67
CA LEU A 199 -5.82 -12.04 20.26
C LEU A 199 -5.68 -10.55 19.98
N VAL A 200 -6.02 -9.72 20.97
CA VAL A 200 -5.88 -8.25 20.90
C VAL A 200 -4.42 -7.82 20.90
N LYS A 201 -3.48 -8.68 21.32
CA LYS A 201 -2.03 -8.41 21.25
C LYS A 201 -1.47 -8.57 19.84
N CYS A 202 -2.21 -9.17 18.90
CA CYS A 202 -1.82 -9.19 17.50
C CYS A 202 -1.95 -7.76 16.96
N ALA A 203 -0.84 -7.03 16.92
CA ALA A 203 -0.81 -5.58 16.68
C ALA A 203 -1.45 -5.15 15.36
N LYS A 204 -1.50 -6.06 14.38
CA LYS A 204 -2.08 -5.82 13.07
C LYS A 204 -3.38 -6.59 12.77
N LEU A 205 -4.05 -7.27 13.73
CA LEU A 205 -5.28 -8.04 13.44
C LEU A 205 -6.58 -7.20 13.41
N LYS A 206 -7.03 -6.79 12.21
CA LYS A 206 -8.19 -5.87 12.03
C LYS A 206 -9.50 -6.62 11.90
N GLU A 207 -9.43 -7.72 11.19
CA GLU A 207 -10.57 -8.49 10.77
C GLU A 207 -10.48 -9.89 11.37
N ILE A 208 -11.38 -10.14 12.32
CA ILE A 208 -11.61 -11.47 12.83
C ILE A 208 -13.02 -11.90 12.46
N ASN A 209 -13.13 -13.10 11.90
CA ASN A 209 -14.40 -13.74 11.65
C ASN A 209 -14.52 -15.00 12.51
N LEU A 210 -15.39 -14.95 13.51
CA LEU A 210 -15.67 -16.02 14.46
C LEU A 210 -17.07 -16.62 14.26
N LYS A 211 -17.75 -16.27 13.16
CA LYS A 211 -19.14 -16.67 12.92
C LYS A 211 -19.29 -18.18 12.97
N ASP A 212 -20.48 -18.66 13.34
CA ASP A 212 -20.81 -20.08 13.28
C ASP A 212 -19.92 -20.97 14.18
N ASN A 213 -19.35 -20.40 15.24
CA ASN A 213 -18.65 -21.14 16.30
C ASN A 213 -19.54 -21.35 17.56
N PRO A 214 -19.36 -22.44 18.32
CA PRO A 214 -20.07 -22.74 19.56
C PRO A 214 -19.58 -21.89 20.75
N LEU A 215 -19.52 -20.56 20.59
CA LEU A 215 -19.02 -19.63 21.60
C LEU A 215 -19.85 -19.70 22.90
N LYS A 216 -19.17 -19.94 24.04
CA LYS A 216 -19.80 -20.02 25.38
C LYS A 216 -20.38 -18.68 25.83
N ASP A 217 -19.74 -17.58 25.45
CA ASP A 217 -20.23 -16.24 25.75
C ASP A 217 -21.38 -15.86 24.80
N LYS A 218 -22.60 -15.87 25.35
CA LYS A 218 -23.84 -15.54 24.61
C LYS A 218 -23.86 -14.11 24.06
N ARG A 219 -23.16 -13.17 24.69
CA ARG A 219 -23.07 -11.77 24.23
C ARG A 219 -22.04 -11.66 23.11
N LEU A 220 -20.89 -12.31 23.23
CA LEU A 220 -19.90 -12.41 22.15
C LEU A 220 -20.51 -13.07 20.92
N LYS A 221 -21.26 -14.17 21.10
CA LYS A 221 -21.99 -14.84 20.02
C LYS A 221 -22.91 -13.90 19.24
N LYS A 222 -23.72 -13.10 19.94
CA LYS A 222 -24.59 -12.08 19.30
C LYS A 222 -23.81 -10.98 18.57
N LEU A 223 -22.65 -10.57 19.09
CA LEU A 223 -21.79 -9.57 18.45
C LEU A 223 -21.14 -10.10 17.17
N VAL A 224 -20.72 -11.37 17.21
CA VAL A 224 -20.14 -12.09 16.08
C VAL A 224 -21.18 -12.30 14.97
N GLU A 225 -22.42 -12.66 15.30
CA GLU A 225 -23.52 -12.81 14.33
C GLU A 225 -23.88 -11.51 13.59
N GLN A 226 -23.58 -10.35 14.20
CA GLN A 226 -23.78 -9.03 13.57
C GLN A 226 -22.60 -8.59 12.68
N CYS A 227 -21.58 -9.43 12.51
CA CYS A 227 -20.40 -9.21 11.65
C CYS A 227 -19.66 -7.89 11.93
N ARG A 228 -19.52 -7.52 13.20
CA ARG A 228 -18.80 -6.30 13.62
C ARG A 228 -17.45 -6.65 14.23
N SER A 229 -16.47 -7.02 13.40
CA SER A 229 -15.14 -7.50 13.86
C SER A 229 -14.46 -6.58 14.88
N LYS A 230 -14.57 -5.26 14.73
CA LYS A 230 -14.07 -4.30 15.73
C LYS A 230 -14.76 -4.44 17.09
N GLN A 231 -16.08 -4.58 17.12
CA GLN A 231 -16.83 -4.76 18.37
C GLN A 231 -16.56 -6.12 19.02
N VAL A 232 -16.30 -7.14 18.20
CA VAL A 232 -15.88 -8.47 18.65
C VAL A 232 -14.51 -8.38 19.34
N LEU A 233 -13.53 -7.73 18.72
CA LEU A 233 -12.20 -7.52 19.30
C LEU A 233 -12.23 -6.65 20.57
N ASP A 234 -12.97 -5.52 20.55
CA ASP A 234 -13.16 -4.64 21.72
C ASP A 234 -13.83 -5.38 22.89
N TYR A 235 -14.70 -6.35 22.59
CA TYR A 235 -15.37 -7.16 23.59
C TYR A 235 -14.42 -8.24 24.15
N VAL A 236 -13.66 -8.90 23.28
CA VAL A 236 -12.64 -9.91 23.65
C VAL A 236 -11.52 -9.27 24.48
N GLU A 237 -11.18 -8.00 24.25
CA GLU A 237 -10.21 -7.27 25.08
C GLU A 237 -10.62 -7.24 26.57
N LYS A 238 -11.91 -7.11 26.86
CA LYS A 238 -12.42 -6.92 28.23
C LYS A 238 -12.92 -8.21 28.87
N ASN A 239 -13.45 -9.12 28.06
CA ASN A 239 -14.17 -10.32 28.53
C ASN A 239 -13.64 -11.61 27.89
N GLY A 240 -12.54 -11.54 27.12
CA GLY A 240 -11.90 -12.69 26.52
C GLY A 240 -11.38 -13.66 27.56
N TYR A 241 -11.24 -14.92 27.16
CA TYR A 241 -10.75 -15.97 28.03
C TYR A 241 -9.29 -15.73 28.39
N VAL A 242 -9.00 -15.74 29.69
CA VAL A 242 -7.64 -15.75 30.24
C VAL A 242 -7.42 -17.14 30.80
N ALA A 243 -6.50 -17.89 30.20
CA ALA A 243 -6.12 -19.19 30.73
C ALA A 243 -5.57 -19.01 32.17
N PRO A 244 -5.95 -19.86 33.13
CA PRO A 244 -5.31 -19.86 34.43
C PRO A 244 -3.81 -20.13 34.25
N LYS A 245 -2.96 -19.31 34.87
CA LYS A 245 -1.49 -19.41 34.79
C LYS A 245 -1.06 -20.83 35.21
N SER A 246 -0.72 -21.69 34.26
CA SER A 246 0.03 -22.91 34.50
C SER A 246 1.52 -22.57 34.60
N GLU A 247 2.22 -23.20 35.53
CA GLU A 247 3.57 -22.89 36.04
C GLU A 247 4.76 -22.98 35.02
N ALA A 248 4.51 -22.86 33.71
CA ALA A 248 5.52 -23.07 32.66
C ALA A 248 5.94 -21.80 31.88
N GLU A 249 5.56 -20.59 32.29
CA GLU A 249 5.83 -19.34 31.54
C GLU A 249 6.73 -18.34 32.28
N ASN A 250 7.73 -18.80 33.04
CA ASN A 250 8.66 -17.90 33.76
C ASN A 250 9.81 -17.32 32.90
N ASN A 251 9.78 -17.39 31.57
CA ASN A 251 10.93 -17.00 30.73
C ASN A 251 10.71 -15.92 29.66
N ILE A 252 9.58 -15.20 29.65
CA ILE A 252 9.35 -14.14 28.63
C ILE A 252 8.78 -12.86 29.26
N GLU A 253 9.35 -12.39 30.37
CA GLU A 253 8.96 -11.09 30.97
C GLU A 253 10.04 -9.98 30.88
N ASN A 254 11.19 -10.21 30.23
CA ASN A 254 12.31 -9.25 30.27
C ASN A 254 12.76 -8.64 28.93
N SER A 255 11.86 -8.51 27.97
CA SER A 255 12.10 -7.62 26.83
C SER A 255 10.75 -7.27 26.21
N LEU A 256 10.21 -6.09 26.56
CA LEU A 256 9.28 -5.26 25.78
C LEU A 256 8.77 -4.13 26.71
N VAL A 257 9.64 -3.14 26.95
CA VAL A 257 9.16 -1.81 27.34
C VAL A 257 9.24 -0.96 26.08
N ASN A 258 8.07 -0.47 25.68
CA ASN A 258 7.78 0.49 24.63
C ASN A 258 7.60 -0.05 23.20
N ALA A 259 6.41 -0.59 22.95
CA ALA A 259 5.68 -0.22 21.75
C ALA A 259 4.18 -0.28 22.07
N ASP A 260 3.62 0.87 22.49
CA ASP A 260 2.18 1.12 22.36
C ASP A 260 1.81 0.93 20.89
N PRO A 261 0.94 -0.04 20.53
CA PRO A 261 0.40 -0.16 19.20
C PRO A 261 -0.79 0.79 19.04
N THR A 262 -0.92 1.39 17.86
CA THR A 262 -2.12 2.16 17.48
C THR A 262 -2.92 1.42 16.40
N PRO A 263 -4.25 1.59 16.37
CA PRO A 263 -5.24 0.58 15.97
C PRO A 263 -5.65 0.62 14.49
N GLU A 264 -6.53 -0.30 14.13
CA GLU A 264 -6.72 -0.84 12.79
C GLU A 264 -8.07 -0.54 12.10
N GLU A 265 -8.08 -0.53 10.76
CA GLU A 265 -9.20 -0.15 9.88
C GLU A 265 -9.50 -1.08 8.68
N VAL A 266 -10.81 -1.21 8.43
CA VAL A 266 -11.62 -1.97 7.44
C VAL A 266 -11.26 -1.71 5.96
N ASP A 267 -11.46 -2.70 5.08
CA ASP A 267 -11.21 -2.64 3.63
C ASP A 267 -12.22 -1.77 2.85
N VAL A 268 -11.71 -0.69 2.26
CA VAL A 268 -12.42 0.31 1.42
C VAL A 268 -11.42 0.73 0.36
N ARG A 269 -11.78 0.61 -0.93
CA ARG A 269 -10.91 1.03 -2.03
C ARG A 269 -11.24 2.46 -2.46
N GLN A 270 -10.21 3.29 -2.58
CA GLN A 270 -10.32 4.66 -3.07
C GLN A 270 -10.05 4.67 -4.59
N ARG A 271 -10.69 5.56 -5.36
CA ARG A 271 -10.55 5.58 -6.83
C ARG A 271 -9.89 6.86 -7.30
N ILE A 272 -8.89 6.73 -8.19
CA ILE A 272 -8.31 7.84 -8.95
C ILE A 272 -8.69 7.67 -10.43
N THR A 273 -9.33 8.69 -10.99
CA THR A 273 -9.63 8.76 -12.42
C THR A 273 -8.68 9.74 -13.09
N ILE A 274 -7.90 9.27 -14.06
CA ILE A 274 -7.01 10.09 -14.86
C ILE A 274 -7.74 10.53 -16.13
N ILE A 275 -7.80 11.83 -16.37
CA ILE A 275 -8.33 12.41 -17.60
C ILE A 275 -7.14 12.84 -18.48
N LYS A 276 -7.12 12.38 -19.74
CA LYS A 276 -6.14 12.86 -20.72
C LYS A 276 -6.30 14.36 -20.93
N ALA A 277 -5.18 15.09 -21.01
CA ALA A 277 -5.17 16.55 -21.19
C ALA A 277 -6.01 16.98 -22.41
N PRO A 278 -7.22 17.57 -22.22
CA PRO A 278 -8.00 18.13 -23.32
C PRO A 278 -7.26 19.28 -24.03
N GLU A 279 -7.77 19.72 -25.18
CA GLU A 279 -7.12 20.76 -26.01
C GLU A 279 -7.06 22.13 -25.32
N ASP A 280 -7.95 22.38 -24.36
CA ASP A 280 -8.06 23.60 -23.57
C ASP A 280 -7.28 23.55 -22.25
N THR A 281 -6.62 22.43 -21.92
CA THR A 281 -5.74 22.35 -20.75
C THR A 281 -4.63 23.38 -20.85
N ARG A 282 -4.43 24.12 -19.74
CA ARG A 282 -3.36 25.11 -19.62
C ARG A 282 -2.01 24.49 -19.96
N LYS A 283 -1.28 25.14 -20.86
CA LYS A 283 0.06 24.73 -21.24
C LYS A 283 1.07 25.27 -20.23
N ILE A 284 2.05 24.44 -19.89
CA ILE A 284 3.18 24.84 -19.06
C ILE A 284 4.42 24.90 -19.94
N SER A 285 5.16 25.99 -19.90
CA SER A 285 6.44 26.10 -20.61
C SER A 285 7.57 26.54 -19.69
N PHE A 286 8.81 26.47 -20.17
CA PHE A 286 9.99 26.95 -19.43
C PHE A 286 11.02 27.55 -20.38
N THR A 287 11.79 28.53 -19.90
CA THR A 287 12.95 29.05 -20.65
C THR A 287 14.20 28.18 -20.43
N PRO A 288 15.20 28.23 -21.32
CA PRO A 288 16.45 27.48 -21.16
C PRO A 288 17.20 27.83 -19.86
N GLU A 289 17.13 29.09 -19.42
CA GLU A 289 17.74 29.53 -18.16
C GLU A 289 17.02 28.93 -16.96
N ALA A 290 15.68 28.85 -17.01
CA ALA A 290 14.88 28.21 -15.97
C ALA A 290 15.22 26.72 -15.85
N LYS A 291 15.33 26.03 -17.00
CA LYS A 291 15.74 24.63 -17.08
C LYS A 291 17.13 24.40 -16.50
N SER A 292 18.05 25.33 -16.72
CA SER A 292 19.43 25.24 -16.21
C SER A 292 19.49 25.35 -14.69
N LEU A 293 18.65 26.19 -14.07
CA LEU A 293 18.57 26.31 -12.62
C LEU A 293 17.82 25.15 -11.96
N ARG A 294 16.74 24.67 -12.58
CA ARG A 294 15.90 23.60 -12.04
C ARG A 294 15.35 22.71 -13.16
N PRO A 295 16.07 21.64 -13.53
CA PRO A 295 15.82 20.90 -14.75
C PRO A 295 14.57 20.02 -14.73
N HIS A 296 14.05 19.65 -13.56
CA HIS A 296 12.96 18.67 -13.47
C HIS A 296 11.71 19.31 -12.87
N MET A 297 10.58 19.04 -13.53
CA MET A 297 9.28 19.55 -13.14
C MET A 297 8.17 18.57 -13.55
N ALA A 298 7.18 18.41 -12.69
CA ALA A 298 6.00 17.62 -12.93
C ALA A 298 4.78 18.38 -12.43
N HIS A 299 3.68 18.27 -13.18
CA HIS A 299 2.44 18.97 -12.91
C HIS A 299 1.27 18.08 -13.20
N CYS A 300 0.20 18.28 -12.44
CA CYS A 300 -1.12 17.76 -12.77
C CYS A 300 -2.17 18.69 -12.18
N ILE A 301 -3.39 18.58 -12.69
CA ILE A 301 -4.53 19.31 -12.15
C ILE A 301 -5.40 18.32 -11.39
N VAL A 302 -5.70 18.61 -10.12
CA VAL A 302 -6.70 17.86 -9.38
C VAL A 302 -8.02 18.61 -9.49
N ARG A 303 -9.04 17.93 -10.02
CA ARG A 303 -10.38 18.51 -10.28
C ARG A 303 -11.35 18.19 -9.14
N ASN A 304 -12.19 19.16 -8.81
CA ASN A 304 -13.25 19.04 -7.80
C ASN A 304 -12.78 18.49 -6.44
N PHE A 305 -11.57 18.84 -6.01
CA PHE A 305 -11.04 18.44 -4.71
C PHE A 305 -11.52 19.40 -3.62
N ASN A 306 -12.24 18.87 -2.62
CA ASN A 306 -12.71 19.65 -1.50
C ASN A 306 -11.59 19.79 -0.45
N VAL A 307 -11.11 21.01 -0.21
CA VAL A 307 -10.13 21.27 0.85
C VAL A 307 -10.84 21.48 2.19
N GLY A 308 -11.50 20.42 2.69
CA GLY A 308 -12.35 20.47 3.89
C GLY A 308 -11.61 20.91 5.16
N ASN A 309 -10.31 20.60 5.28
CA ASN A 309 -9.47 21.04 6.40
C ASN A 309 -8.14 21.65 5.93
N MET A 310 -8.14 22.97 5.74
CA MET A 310 -6.96 23.74 5.33
C MET A 310 -5.74 23.55 6.23
N LYS A 311 -5.92 23.39 7.55
CA LYS A 311 -4.80 23.20 8.47
C LYS A 311 -4.12 21.85 8.25
N LYS A 312 -4.90 20.77 8.10
CA LYS A 312 -4.38 19.44 7.75
C LYS A 312 -3.69 19.45 6.38
N PHE A 313 -4.26 20.14 5.40
CA PHE A 313 -3.68 20.29 4.07
C PHE A 313 -2.30 20.96 4.09
N LEU A 314 -2.16 22.05 4.84
CA LEU A 314 -0.88 22.75 5.00
C LEU A 314 0.14 21.90 5.78
N GLN A 315 -0.30 21.17 6.82
CA GLN A 315 0.58 20.29 7.59
C GLN A 315 1.12 19.14 6.74
N LEU A 316 0.27 18.52 5.92
CA LEU A 316 0.65 17.48 4.98
C LEU A 316 1.73 17.94 4.00
N GLN A 317 1.60 19.15 3.45
CA GLN A 317 2.60 19.73 2.56
C GLN A 317 3.93 19.94 3.29
N ASN A 318 3.91 20.49 4.51
CA ASN A 318 5.12 20.65 5.33
C ASN A 318 5.79 19.30 5.63
N ASP A 319 5.02 18.26 5.97
CA ASP A 319 5.55 16.93 6.26
C ASP A 319 6.22 16.29 5.03
N LEU A 320 5.65 16.47 3.83
CA LEU A 320 6.28 16.02 2.58
C LEU A 320 7.53 16.83 2.25
N HIS A 321 7.52 18.14 2.52
CA HIS A 321 8.71 18.97 2.35
C HIS A 321 9.85 18.51 3.25
N ASP A 322 9.58 18.16 4.51
CA ASP A 322 10.61 17.75 5.45
C ASP A 322 11.19 16.37 5.14
N ASN A 323 10.38 15.44 4.62
CA ASN A 323 10.76 14.04 4.41
C ASN A 323 11.07 13.74 2.93
N GLU A 324 10.04 13.62 2.09
CA GLU A 324 10.18 13.21 0.68
C GLU A 324 10.96 14.23 -0.15
N CYS A 325 10.91 15.51 0.22
CA CYS A 325 11.67 16.56 -0.45
C CYS A 325 13.00 16.89 0.22
N ALA A 326 13.42 16.11 1.23
CA ALA A 326 14.64 16.34 2.02
C ALA A 326 14.80 17.81 2.49
N LYS A 327 13.77 18.36 3.14
CA LYS A 327 13.71 19.75 3.61
C LYS A 327 13.90 20.78 2.50
N ARG A 328 13.24 20.51 1.37
CA ARG A 328 13.28 21.30 0.13
C ARG A 328 14.62 21.30 -0.62
N GLU A 329 15.62 20.56 -0.14
CA GLU A 329 16.89 20.44 -0.84
C GLU A 329 16.75 19.60 -2.13
N LEU A 330 15.95 18.54 -2.06
CA LEU A 330 15.79 17.59 -3.15
C LEU A 330 14.67 17.97 -4.12
N ALA A 331 13.52 18.40 -3.60
CA ALA A 331 12.34 18.76 -4.39
C ALA A 331 11.53 19.89 -3.72
N THR A 332 10.59 20.48 -4.44
CA THR A 332 9.68 21.49 -3.87
C THR A 332 8.30 21.28 -4.43
N ILE A 333 7.35 21.13 -3.50
CA ILE A 333 5.92 21.12 -3.75
C ILE A 333 5.38 22.55 -3.70
N ALA A 334 4.48 22.87 -4.60
CA ALA A 334 3.66 24.06 -4.56
C ALA A 334 2.23 23.71 -5.02
N THR A 335 1.23 24.32 -4.39
CA THR A 335 -0.19 24.11 -4.68
C THR A 335 -0.87 25.45 -4.96
N HIS A 336 -1.66 25.49 -6.03
CA HIS A 336 -2.26 26.73 -6.54
C HIS A 336 -3.73 26.58 -6.89
N ASP A 337 -4.52 27.59 -6.51
CA ASP A 337 -5.92 27.65 -6.90
C ASP A 337 -6.03 27.95 -8.39
N LEU A 338 -6.55 26.98 -9.14
CA LEU A 338 -6.58 27.03 -10.59
C LEU A 338 -7.48 28.17 -11.10
N SER A 339 -8.48 28.61 -10.33
CA SER A 339 -9.36 29.71 -10.70
C SER A 339 -8.66 31.08 -10.66
N LYS A 340 -7.57 31.17 -9.88
CA LYS A 340 -6.79 32.40 -9.66
C LYS A 340 -5.62 32.57 -10.62
N ILE A 341 -5.31 31.54 -11.42
CA ILE A 341 -4.29 31.55 -12.47
C ILE A 341 -4.94 31.95 -13.81
N LYS A 342 -4.34 32.89 -14.55
CA LYS A 342 -4.86 33.37 -15.83
C LYS A 342 -4.04 32.84 -17.01
N GLY A 343 -4.71 32.27 -18.01
CA GLY A 343 -4.04 31.77 -19.21
C GLY A 343 -3.10 30.59 -18.95
N ASN A 344 -2.09 30.46 -19.82
CA ASN A 344 -0.99 29.53 -19.67
C ASN A 344 -0.01 30.00 -18.60
N VAL A 345 0.93 29.13 -18.26
CA VAL A 345 1.90 29.37 -17.20
C VAL A 345 3.29 28.98 -17.66
N ARG A 346 4.30 29.65 -17.13
CA ARG A 346 5.68 29.47 -17.60
C ARG A 346 6.72 29.69 -16.52
N TYR A 347 7.81 28.95 -16.63
CA TYR A 347 8.98 29.12 -15.79
C TYR A 347 10.04 30.00 -16.44
N ARG A 348 10.59 30.93 -15.66
CA ARG A 348 11.72 31.79 -16.04
C ARG A 348 12.77 31.83 -14.93
N ALA A 349 13.97 32.26 -15.30
CA ALA A 349 15.05 32.57 -14.36
C ALA A 349 15.41 34.04 -14.47
N ASP A 350 15.03 34.82 -13.45
CA ASP A 350 15.15 36.28 -13.45
C ASP A 350 15.92 36.78 -12.22
N LEU A 351 16.39 38.03 -12.25
CA LEU A 351 17.12 38.61 -11.12
C LEU A 351 16.18 38.86 -9.94
N ALA A 352 16.58 38.45 -8.73
CA ALA A 352 15.74 38.51 -7.53
C ALA A 352 15.25 39.93 -7.17
N GLU A 353 15.94 40.97 -7.62
CA GLU A 353 15.57 42.37 -7.40
C GLU A 353 14.41 42.83 -8.30
N GLN A 354 14.24 42.20 -9.47
CA GLN A 354 13.22 42.55 -10.46
C GLN A 354 11.90 41.81 -10.21
N ILE A 355 11.92 40.81 -9.34
CA ILE A 355 10.77 39.96 -9.07
C ILE A 355 10.05 40.45 -7.83
N GLU A 356 8.83 40.94 -8.01
CA GLU A 356 7.93 41.27 -6.93
C GLU A 356 6.98 40.12 -6.61
N ILE A 357 6.83 39.82 -5.32
CA ILE A 357 5.90 38.81 -4.84
C ILE A 357 5.19 39.30 -3.59
N THR A 358 3.92 38.92 -3.45
CA THR A 358 3.26 38.88 -2.15
C THR A 358 3.47 37.47 -1.59
N PRO A 359 4.47 37.24 -0.72
CA PRO A 359 4.76 35.90 -0.24
C PRO A 359 3.56 35.35 0.54
N LEU A 360 3.33 34.04 0.49
CA LEU A 360 2.20 33.40 1.15
C LEU A 360 2.07 33.83 2.63
N GLY A 361 0.89 34.34 3.01
CA GLY A 361 0.61 34.86 4.36
C GLY A 361 1.19 36.25 4.65
N GLY A 362 1.90 36.85 3.70
CA GLY A 362 2.38 38.23 3.73
C GLY A 362 1.27 39.24 3.48
N LYS A 363 1.39 40.42 4.10
CA LYS A 363 0.41 41.50 3.96
C LYS A 363 0.75 42.51 2.85
N ALA A 364 1.98 42.49 2.35
CA ALA A 364 2.48 43.47 1.39
C ALA A 364 3.41 42.81 0.37
N LYS A 365 3.46 43.40 -0.83
CA LYS A 365 4.43 43.06 -1.86
C LYS A 365 5.86 43.37 -1.38
N THR A 366 6.78 42.51 -1.74
CA THR A 366 8.22 42.67 -1.52
C THR A 366 8.97 42.11 -2.71
N THR A 367 10.19 42.57 -2.93
CA THR A 367 11.08 41.92 -3.90
C THR A 367 11.53 40.55 -3.38
N ALA A 368 11.80 39.62 -4.29
CA ALA A 368 12.30 38.29 -3.97
C ALA A 368 13.65 38.38 -3.25
N ALA A 369 14.51 39.33 -3.65
CA ALA A 369 15.79 39.61 -2.97
C ALA A 369 15.59 39.96 -1.48
N LYS A 370 14.72 40.94 -1.20
CA LYS A 370 14.45 41.37 0.18
C LYS A 370 13.81 40.27 1.03
N TYR A 371 12.94 39.46 0.42
CA TYR A 371 12.33 38.32 1.10
C TYR A 371 13.38 37.25 1.46
N TYR A 372 14.26 36.93 0.51
CA TYR A 372 15.33 35.96 0.69
C TYR A 372 16.34 36.39 1.77
N ASP A 373 16.73 37.68 1.79
CA ASP A 373 17.61 38.22 2.83
C ASP A 373 16.98 38.13 4.22
N GLY A 374 15.68 38.41 4.33
CA GLY A 374 14.93 38.24 5.58
C GLY A 374 14.97 36.79 6.09
N LEU A 375 14.81 35.80 5.19
CA LEU A 375 14.90 34.39 5.54
C LEU A 375 16.31 33.99 6.00
N LYS A 376 17.36 34.52 5.34
CA LYS A 376 18.75 34.31 5.78
C LYS A 376 19.00 34.82 7.20
N GLN A 377 18.56 36.05 7.48
CA GLN A 377 18.72 36.64 8.82
C GLN A 377 17.99 35.82 9.90
N GLN A 378 16.77 35.37 9.61
CA GLN A 378 16.01 34.50 10.52
C GLN A 378 16.73 33.16 10.77
N ALA A 379 17.26 32.54 9.72
CA ALA A 379 18.03 31.30 9.83
C ALA A 379 19.28 31.47 10.70
N GLU A 380 19.98 32.59 10.57
CA GLU A 380 21.14 32.92 11.41
C GLU A 380 20.78 33.13 12.87
N ILE A 381 19.71 33.88 13.17
CA ILE A 381 19.25 34.11 14.54
C ILE A 381 18.95 32.77 15.20
N ILE A 382 18.18 31.91 14.54
CA ILE A 382 17.81 30.58 15.06
C ILE A 382 19.05 29.68 15.26
N ARG A 383 20.03 29.76 14.34
CA ARG A 383 21.30 29.02 14.48
C ARG A 383 22.08 29.47 15.72
N LYS A 384 22.19 30.79 15.92
CA LYS A 384 22.87 31.41 17.07
C LYS A 384 22.17 31.07 18.39
N GLU A 385 20.85 31.24 18.46
CA GLU A 385 20.04 30.90 19.64
C GLU A 385 20.18 29.43 20.05
N LYS A 386 20.14 28.51 19.08
CA LYS A 386 20.28 27.06 19.32
C LYS A 386 21.73 26.60 19.46
N LYS A 387 22.70 27.52 19.43
CA LYS A 387 24.15 27.28 19.53
C LYS A 387 24.63 26.18 18.56
N ARG A 388 24.14 26.19 17.32
CA ARG A 388 24.51 25.21 16.29
C ARG A 388 25.56 25.79 15.34
N ASN A 389 26.46 24.94 14.83
CA ASN A 389 27.45 25.35 13.84
C ASN A 389 26.86 25.47 12.42
N THR A 390 25.83 24.68 12.12
CA THR A 390 25.14 24.63 10.81
C THR A 390 23.70 25.12 10.91
N TYR A 391 23.14 25.59 9.79
CA TYR A 391 21.73 25.96 9.73
C TYR A 391 20.82 24.76 10.08
N SER A 392 19.68 25.07 10.69
CA SER A 392 18.61 24.09 10.85
C SER A 392 18.27 23.48 9.49
N GLY A 393 17.92 22.19 9.45
CA GLY A 393 17.60 21.50 8.19
C GLY A 393 16.54 22.23 7.36
N VAL A 394 15.59 22.91 8.01
CA VAL A 394 14.52 23.69 7.36
C VAL A 394 15.05 24.90 6.58
N TYR A 395 16.28 25.37 6.84
CA TYR A 395 16.85 26.54 6.16
C TYR A 395 18.05 26.19 5.27
N LYS A 396 18.41 24.91 5.15
CA LYS A 396 19.57 24.51 4.34
C LYS A 396 19.36 24.77 2.84
N PHE A 397 18.11 24.73 2.36
CA PHE A 397 17.78 25.06 0.97
C PHE A 397 18.10 26.50 0.58
N ILE A 398 18.27 27.41 1.55
CA ILE A 398 18.61 28.82 1.29
C ILE A 398 19.95 28.91 0.56
N ASN A 399 20.89 28.01 0.85
CA ASN A 399 22.20 27.99 0.20
C ASN A 399 22.15 27.49 -1.24
N LEU A 400 21.01 27.00 -1.74
CA LEU A 400 20.83 26.53 -3.12
C LEU A 400 20.50 27.67 -4.10
N LEU A 401 20.35 28.90 -3.60
CA LEU A 401 19.94 30.05 -4.37
C LEU A 401 21.09 31.04 -4.49
N GLU A 402 21.72 31.08 -5.66
CA GLU A 402 22.78 32.03 -5.99
C GLU A 402 22.44 32.74 -7.32
N GLY A 403 22.37 34.08 -7.29
CA GLY A 403 22.11 34.90 -8.47
C GLY A 403 20.63 34.98 -8.88
N LYS A 404 20.26 34.32 -9.98
CA LYS A 404 18.90 34.35 -10.55
C LYS A 404 17.97 33.42 -9.77
N VAL A 405 16.72 33.84 -9.61
CA VAL A 405 15.67 33.04 -8.97
C VAL A 405 14.84 32.33 -10.02
N PHE A 406 14.46 31.10 -9.72
CA PHE A 406 13.54 30.31 -10.52
C PHE A 406 12.10 30.69 -10.17
N VAL A 407 11.34 31.15 -11.15
CA VAL A 407 10.03 31.79 -10.95
C VAL A 407 8.99 31.18 -11.87
N PHE A 408 7.78 30.98 -11.32
CA PHE A 408 6.63 30.54 -12.08
C PHE A 408 5.67 31.71 -12.30
N PHE A 409 5.31 31.96 -13.56
CA PHE A 409 4.44 33.06 -13.97
C PHE A 409 3.18 32.57 -14.67
N ASP A 410 2.15 33.40 -14.65
CA ASP A 410 1.04 33.30 -15.59
C ASP A 410 1.26 34.18 -16.84
N ASP A 411 0.35 34.10 -17.81
CA ASP A 411 0.42 34.88 -19.05
C ASP A 411 0.28 36.40 -18.82
N GLU A 412 -0.24 36.84 -17.66
CA GLU A 412 -0.36 38.25 -17.28
C GLU A 412 0.89 38.77 -16.54
N GLU A 413 2.01 38.03 -16.61
CA GLU A 413 3.28 38.35 -15.93
C GLU A 413 3.21 38.36 -14.40
N LYS A 414 2.19 37.69 -13.84
CA LYS A 414 2.01 37.61 -12.41
C LYS A 414 2.78 36.43 -11.83
N VAL A 415 3.51 36.66 -10.74
CA VAL A 415 4.24 35.60 -10.03
C VAL A 415 3.26 34.67 -9.31
N ILE A 416 3.32 33.38 -9.66
CA ILE A 416 2.55 32.28 -9.05
C ILE A 416 3.33 31.68 -7.87
N SER A 417 4.62 31.37 -8.08
CA SER A 417 5.48 30.74 -7.07
C SER A 417 6.97 31.07 -7.32
N LEU A 418 7.77 30.94 -6.25
CA LEU A 418 9.23 31.06 -6.24
C LEU A 418 9.87 29.80 -5.62
N PRO A 419 9.91 28.65 -6.31
CA PRO A 419 10.57 27.46 -5.77
C PRO A 419 12.08 27.66 -5.57
N PRO A 420 12.69 27.19 -4.46
CA PRO A 420 12.11 26.46 -3.32
C PRO A 420 11.59 27.36 -2.16
N LEU A 421 11.54 28.68 -2.36
CA LEU A 421 11.26 29.68 -1.33
C LEU A 421 9.80 29.66 -0.85
N THR A 422 8.86 30.08 -1.70
CA THR A 422 7.48 30.31 -1.28
C THR A 422 6.52 30.43 -2.46
N ASN A 423 5.22 30.28 -2.18
CA ASN A 423 4.15 30.56 -3.12
C ASN A 423 3.70 32.02 -3.02
N CYS A 424 3.03 32.50 -4.06
CA CYS A 424 2.36 33.79 -4.01
C CYS A 424 1.03 33.66 -3.24
N ASP A 425 0.71 34.67 -2.41
CA ASP A 425 -0.55 34.72 -1.66
C ASP A 425 -1.76 34.81 -2.60
N GLU A 426 -1.58 35.33 -3.81
CA GLU A 426 -2.66 35.57 -4.76
C GLU A 426 -3.19 34.27 -5.41
N THR A 427 -2.37 33.22 -5.49
CA THR A 427 -2.77 31.90 -5.98
C THR A 427 -3.02 30.91 -4.85
N LYS A 428 -3.09 31.40 -3.60
CA LYS A 428 -3.26 30.55 -2.43
C LYS A 428 -4.53 29.72 -2.50
N ILE A 429 -4.42 28.49 -2.01
CA ILE A 429 -5.55 27.61 -1.79
C ILE A 429 -6.42 28.16 -0.66
N SER A 430 -7.73 28.09 -0.86
CA SER A 430 -8.77 28.43 0.09
C SER A 430 -9.73 27.24 0.25
N PRO A 431 -10.56 27.21 1.31
CA PRO A 431 -11.61 26.19 1.45
C PRO A 431 -12.55 26.11 0.23
N ASP A 432 -12.73 27.22 -0.48
CA ASP A 432 -13.58 27.30 -1.67
C ASP A 432 -12.89 26.83 -2.97
N THR A 433 -11.60 26.50 -2.91
CA THR A 433 -10.84 26.03 -4.08
C THR A 433 -11.34 24.65 -4.47
N LYS A 434 -11.78 24.51 -5.73
CA LYS A 434 -12.27 23.24 -6.29
C LYS A 434 -11.24 22.56 -7.18
N ASP A 435 -10.60 23.36 -8.04
CA ASP A 435 -9.58 22.86 -8.95
C ASP A 435 -8.23 23.41 -8.54
N MET A 436 -7.22 22.54 -8.53
CA MET A 436 -5.90 22.88 -8.03
C MET A 436 -4.83 22.43 -9.01
N LEU A 437 -3.91 23.34 -9.31
CA LEU A 437 -2.67 23.01 -10.01
C LEU A 437 -1.64 22.54 -8.98
N LEU A 438 -1.17 21.30 -9.12
CA LEU A 438 -0.05 20.76 -8.37
C LEU A 438 1.24 21.01 -9.15
N GLU A 439 2.22 21.62 -8.48
CA GLU A 439 3.55 21.89 -8.99
C GLU A 439 4.57 21.12 -8.14
N VAL A 440 5.43 20.32 -8.79
CA VAL A 440 6.61 19.75 -8.16
C VAL A 440 7.84 19.99 -9.01
N THR A 441 8.86 20.61 -8.43
CA THR A 441 10.12 20.90 -9.11
C THR A 441 11.30 20.31 -8.35
N SER A 442 12.33 19.83 -9.05
CA SER A 442 13.51 19.20 -8.46
C SER A 442 14.78 19.58 -9.22
N SER A 443 15.88 19.67 -8.48
CA SER A 443 17.24 19.78 -9.03
C SER A 443 17.88 18.42 -9.32
N ALA A 444 17.28 17.30 -8.92
CA ALA A 444 17.92 15.98 -8.95
C ALA A 444 17.49 15.11 -10.13
N SER A 445 16.20 14.79 -10.25
CA SER A 445 15.68 13.98 -11.36
C SER A 445 14.17 14.16 -11.57
N LEU A 446 13.67 13.72 -12.73
CA LEU A 446 12.23 13.69 -13.02
C LEU A 446 11.52 12.63 -12.15
N ASP A 447 12.17 11.50 -11.88
CA ASP A 447 11.64 10.44 -11.01
C ASP A 447 11.37 10.94 -9.60
N VAL A 448 12.22 11.83 -9.09
CA VAL A 448 12.00 12.50 -7.79
C VAL A 448 10.73 13.36 -7.86
N CYS A 449 10.52 14.12 -8.93
CA CYS A 449 9.28 14.89 -9.11
C CYS A 449 8.05 13.97 -9.13
N HIS A 450 8.10 12.87 -9.88
CA HIS A 450 7.02 11.88 -9.95
C HIS A 450 6.75 11.27 -8.58
N LYS A 451 7.78 10.80 -7.87
CA LYS A 451 7.64 10.24 -6.52
C LYS A 451 6.97 11.23 -5.56
N VAL A 452 7.41 12.49 -5.58
CA VAL A 452 6.92 13.52 -4.66
C VAL A 452 5.49 13.94 -4.99
N ILE A 453 5.14 14.14 -6.26
CA ILE A 453 3.77 14.51 -6.65
C ILE A 453 2.79 13.35 -6.41
N MET A 454 3.25 12.10 -6.55
CA MET A 454 2.47 10.90 -6.20
C MET A 454 2.25 10.78 -4.70
N ALA A 455 3.29 11.03 -3.89
CA ALA A 455 3.14 11.09 -2.44
C ALA A 455 2.17 12.20 -2.01
N LEU A 456 2.18 13.34 -2.70
CA LEU A 456 1.23 14.44 -2.47
C LEU A 456 -0.21 14.04 -2.80
N ILE A 457 -0.45 13.50 -4.00
CA ILE A 457 -1.77 13.02 -4.43
C ILE A 457 -2.30 11.96 -3.48
N LYS A 458 -1.48 10.98 -3.12
CA LYS A 458 -1.83 9.92 -2.16
C LYS A 458 -2.23 10.51 -0.82
N LYS A 459 -1.42 11.41 -0.25
CA LYS A 459 -1.76 12.00 1.04
C LYS A 459 -2.99 12.90 0.95
N MET A 460 -3.21 13.58 -0.17
CA MET A 460 -4.43 14.37 -0.40
C MET A 460 -5.69 13.50 -0.44
N LEU A 461 -5.63 12.32 -1.09
CA LEU A 461 -6.70 11.34 -1.09
C LEU A 461 -7.04 10.82 0.32
N LEU A 462 -6.07 10.88 1.23
CA LEU A 462 -6.16 10.45 2.62
C LEU A 462 -6.38 11.63 3.61
N MET A 463 -6.72 12.84 3.14
CA MET A 463 -6.91 14.02 4.01
C MET A 463 -8.22 14.03 4.79
N ASP A 464 -9.32 13.63 4.15
CA ASP A 464 -10.68 13.65 4.72
C ASP A 464 -11.01 12.43 5.59
N VAL A 465 -9.95 11.78 6.05
CA VAL A 465 -10.03 10.75 7.06
C VAL A 465 -10.34 11.43 8.39
N GLN A 466 -11.59 11.27 8.85
CA GLN A 466 -12.04 11.82 10.12
C GLN A 466 -11.36 11.06 11.24
N VAL A 467 -10.73 11.79 12.16
CA VAL A 467 -10.12 11.17 13.35
C VAL A 467 -10.91 11.63 14.57
N SER A 468 -11.76 10.77 15.10
CA SER A 468 -12.63 11.09 16.24
C SER A 468 -11.90 10.81 17.57
N ARG A 469 -11.89 11.80 18.47
CA ARG A 469 -11.41 11.65 19.85
C ARG A 469 -12.61 11.56 20.78
N ALA A 470 -12.71 10.47 21.53
CA ALA A 470 -13.66 10.38 22.63
C ALA A 470 -13.22 11.32 23.77
N HIS A 471 -14.13 12.13 24.30
CA HIS A 471 -13.93 12.85 25.57
C HIS A 471 -14.81 12.22 26.65
N PRO A 472 -14.22 11.84 27.81
CA PRO A 472 -14.99 11.24 28.90
C PRO A 472 -15.68 12.35 29.72
N GLU A 473 -17.00 12.29 29.82
CA GLU A 473 -17.73 13.02 30.87
C GLU A 473 -17.59 12.27 32.20
N GLY A 474 -17.00 12.92 33.21
CA GLY A 474 -16.89 12.40 34.57
C GLY A 474 -15.69 12.94 35.35
N LYS A 475 -15.94 13.78 36.35
CA LYS A 475 -14.94 14.48 37.18
C LYS A 475 -14.19 13.53 38.13
N LYS A 476 -12.85 13.51 38.07
CA LYS A 476 -11.93 13.60 39.23
C LYS A 476 -10.50 13.91 38.77
N LYS A 477 -9.79 14.73 39.57
CA LYS A 477 -8.52 15.41 39.24
C LYS A 477 -7.31 14.52 39.59
N GLY A 478 -6.43 14.30 38.61
CA GLY A 478 -5.11 13.64 38.78
C GLY A 478 -4.51 13.30 37.41
N LYS A 479 -3.25 13.65 37.19
CA LYS A 479 -2.59 13.83 35.87
C LYS A 479 -2.46 12.56 35.02
N GLY A 480 -2.68 12.70 33.70
CA GLY A 480 -2.31 11.72 32.67
C GLY A 480 -3.48 11.24 31.80
N LYS A 481 -4.13 12.12 31.04
CA LYS A 481 -5.17 11.76 30.07
C LYS A 481 -4.53 11.46 28.71
N THR A 482 -4.51 10.21 28.26
CA THR A 482 -4.25 9.85 26.85
C THR A 482 -5.59 9.61 26.15
N SER A 483 -5.92 10.49 25.19
CA SER A 483 -7.09 10.38 24.34
C SER A 483 -6.79 9.48 23.14
N THR A 484 -7.44 8.33 23.01
CA THR A 484 -7.34 7.49 21.81
C THR A 484 -8.07 8.18 20.66
N THR A 485 -7.38 8.36 19.54
CA THR A 485 -7.85 9.11 18.36
C THR A 485 -8.15 8.05 17.29
N VAL A 486 -9.43 7.76 17.03
CA VAL A 486 -9.90 6.74 16.06
C VAL A 486 -9.94 7.39 14.68
N VAL A 487 -9.07 6.96 13.78
CA VAL A 487 -9.08 7.34 12.36
C VAL A 487 -10.23 6.56 11.69
N THR A 488 -11.00 7.24 10.84
CA THR A 488 -12.17 6.73 10.10
C THR A 488 -12.08 7.28 8.67
N TYR A 489 -11.83 6.43 7.68
CA TYR A 489 -11.89 6.80 6.26
C TYR A 489 -13.34 7.06 5.82
N ASP A 490 -13.60 8.20 5.17
CA ASP A 490 -14.87 8.48 4.53
C ASP A 490 -14.97 7.69 3.20
N LYS A 491 -15.95 6.79 3.10
CA LYS A 491 -15.87 5.59 2.24
C LYS A 491 -16.34 5.78 0.78
N SER A 492 -16.13 6.95 0.16
CA SER A 492 -16.62 7.17 -1.23
C SER A 492 -15.92 8.26 -2.07
N THR A 493 -14.67 8.63 -1.77
CA THR A 493 -13.98 9.70 -2.52
C THR A 493 -13.33 9.21 -3.81
N GLU A 494 -13.89 9.61 -4.94
CA GLU A 494 -13.25 9.56 -6.27
C GLU A 494 -12.44 10.85 -6.48
N MET A 495 -11.14 10.74 -6.75
CA MET A 495 -10.29 11.89 -7.09
C MET A 495 -10.02 11.90 -8.59
N VAL A 496 -10.29 13.04 -9.23
CA VAL A 496 -10.08 13.22 -10.66
C VAL A 496 -8.79 13.99 -10.89
N ILE A 497 -7.87 13.41 -11.67
CA ILE A 497 -6.57 13.99 -12.00
C ILE A 497 -6.51 14.20 -13.50
N GLU A 498 -6.33 15.44 -13.92
CA GLU A 498 -6.11 15.81 -15.31
C GLU A 498 -4.61 15.91 -15.60
N GLN A 499 -4.21 15.29 -16.72
CA GLN A 499 -2.85 15.37 -17.22
C GLN A 499 -2.47 16.80 -17.59
N VAL A 500 -1.22 17.18 -17.34
CA VAL A 500 -0.68 18.46 -17.78
C VAL A 500 0.52 18.21 -18.70
N ARG A 501 0.53 18.93 -19.82
CA ARG A 501 1.63 18.88 -20.80
C ARG A 501 2.58 20.04 -20.57
N VAL A 502 3.87 19.72 -20.58
CA VAL A 502 4.97 20.67 -20.47
C VAL A 502 5.64 20.81 -21.84
N TYR A 503 5.98 22.04 -22.21
CA TYR A 503 6.59 22.42 -23.47
C TYR A 503 7.91 23.15 -23.24
N ASP A 504 8.82 23.10 -24.22
CA ASP A 504 10.03 23.93 -24.22
C ASP A 504 9.73 25.39 -24.66
N ALA A 505 10.77 26.22 -24.75
CA ALA A 505 10.64 27.63 -25.12
C ALA A 505 10.22 27.82 -26.58
N GLU A 506 10.54 26.84 -27.44
CA GLU A 506 10.20 26.78 -28.85
C GLU A 506 8.77 26.23 -29.10
N GLY A 507 8.10 25.76 -28.05
CA GLY A 507 6.74 25.23 -28.10
C GLY A 507 6.65 23.74 -28.46
N ASN A 508 7.76 23.01 -28.47
CA ASN A 508 7.77 21.57 -28.66
C ASN A 508 7.35 20.85 -27.37
N PHE A 509 6.73 19.69 -27.54
CA PHE A 509 6.34 18.84 -26.42
C PHE A 509 7.57 18.31 -25.68
N HIS A 510 7.61 18.49 -24.36
CA HIS A 510 8.68 18.02 -23.49
C HIS A 510 8.26 16.81 -22.66
N SER A 511 7.17 16.92 -21.90
CA SER A 511 6.70 15.84 -21.02
C SER A 511 5.21 15.97 -20.70
N VAL A 512 4.60 14.88 -20.22
CA VAL A 512 3.22 14.85 -19.73
C VAL A 512 3.17 14.07 -18.42
N PHE A 513 2.39 14.54 -17.46
CA PHE A 513 2.16 13.83 -16.22
C PHE A 513 0.68 13.93 -15.79
N PRO A 514 0.06 12.87 -15.24
CA PRO A 514 0.61 11.50 -15.09
C PRO A 514 0.49 10.66 -16.37
N GLY A 515 1.54 9.95 -16.78
CA GLY A 515 1.51 8.98 -17.89
C GLY A 515 0.96 7.60 -17.48
N LYS A 516 0.82 6.69 -18.47
CA LYS A 516 0.18 5.37 -18.32
C LYS A 516 0.88 4.43 -17.31
N GLY A 517 2.16 4.65 -17.02
CA GLY A 517 2.95 3.87 -16.07
C GLY A 517 3.43 4.66 -14.85
N ASP A 518 3.06 5.94 -14.73
CA ASP A 518 3.56 6.82 -13.67
C ASP A 518 2.74 6.72 -12.37
N LEU A 519 1.49 6.24 -12.49
CA LEU A 519 0.56 5.98 -11.40
C LEU A 519 0.52 4.47 -11.18
N ALA A 520 1.40 3.96 -10.32
CA ALA A 520 1.35 2.58 -9.84
C ALA A 520 1.44 2.62 -8.30
N PHE A 521 0.32 2.33 -7.64
CA PHE A 521 0.31 2.13 -6.19
C PHE A 521 0.47 0.64 -5.88
N PRO A 522 1.26 0.27 -4.86
CA PRO A 522 1.25 -1.10 -4.34
C PRO A 522 -0.17 -1.55 -4.03
N GLU A 523 -0.53 -2.81 -4.32
CA GLU A 523 -1.88 -3.35 -4.07
C GLU A 523 -2.34 -3.21 -2.60
N GLU A 524 -1.37 -3.13 -1.67
CA GLU A 524 -1.57 -2.87 -0.24
C GLU A 524 -2.30 -1.55 0.06
N GLU A 525 -2.27 -0.59 -0.87
CA GLU A 525 -2.80 0.76 -0.69
C GLU A 525 -4.26 0.90 -1.11
N LYS A 526 -4.86 -0.11 -1.76
CA LYS A 526 -6.30 -0.15 -2.10
C LYS A 526 -6.76 1.07 -2.93
N ILE A 527 -5.90 1.54 -3.84
CA ILE A 527 -6.21 2.65 -4.77
C ILE A 527 -6.40 2.09 -6.18
N ASP A 528 -7.61 2.16 -6.71
CA ASP A 528 -7.90 1.77 -8.09
C ASP A 528 -7.66 2.96 -9.03
N ILE A 529 -6.89 2.77 -10.10
CA ILE A 529 -6.59 3.79 -11.09
C ILE A 529 -7.31 3.47 -12.40
N GLU A 530 -8.13 4.41 -12.88
CA GLU A 530 -8.85 4.32 -14.14
C GLU A 530 -8.40 5.44 -15.08
N LEU A 531 -7.95 5.11 -16.30
CA LEU A 531 -7.60 6.10 -17.33
C LEU A 531 -8.77 6.30 -18.29
N LYS A 532 -9.30 7.52 -18.37
CA LYS A 532 -10.40 7.93 -19.27
C LYS A 532 -9.92 8.77 -20.45
#